data_AF-A0A285VWR6-F1
#
_entry.id   AF-A0A285VWR6-F1
#
_cell.length_a   1.000
_cell.length_b   1.000
_cell.length_c   1.000
_cell.angle_alpha   90.00
_cell.angle_beta   90.00
_cell.angle_gamma   90.00
#
_symmetry.space_group_name_H-M   'P 1'
#
loop_
_entity.id
_entity.type
_entity.pdbx_description
1 polymer ?
#
loop_
_entity_poly.entity_id
_entity_poly.type
_entity_poly.pdbx_seq_one_letter_code
_entity_poly.pdbx_strand_id
1 'polypeptide(L)'
;MSYEITDRVPGLPDAQVADLIQEAEAGHDLTTRRAEPNPHFHRVQLVPEDLLDAIDERAAKDGQSPDAVVREALSNYLDTA
;
A
#
# COMPACT_ATOMS: atom_id res chain seq x y z
N MET A 1 -15.65 -7.14 -13.40
CA MET A 1 -15.41 -8.48 -12.83
C MET A 1 -15.74 -8.41 -11.36
N SER A 2 -16.66 -9.23 -10.86
CA SER A 2 -16.99 -9.27 -9.42
C SER A 2 -16.02 -10.21 -8.73
N TYR A 3 -15.13 -9.67 -7.89
CA TYR A 3 -14.34 -10.47 -6.98
C TYR A 3 -15.23 -10.79 -5.78
N GLU A 4 -15.68 -12.05 -5.66
CA GLU A 4 -16.25 -12.52 -4.40
C GLU A 4 -15.10 -12.61 -3.39
N ILE A 5 -15.12 -11.71 -2.40
CA ILE A 5 -14.29 -11.84 -1.21
C ILE A 5 -14.83 -13.06 -0.46
N THR A 6 -14.11 -14.17 -0.57
CA THR A 6 -14.43 -15.39 0.16
C THR A 6 -13.42 -15.56 1.28
N ASP A 7 -13.86 -15.95 2.46
CA ASP A 7 -13.00 -16.20 3.64
C ASP A 7 -12.13 -17.46 3.50
N ARG A 8 -11.84 -17.89 2.26
CA ARG A 8 -11.12 -19.11 1.95
C ARG A 8 -10.01 -18.80 0.96
N VAL A 9 -8.79 -19.19 1.33
CA VAL A 9 -7.62 -19.11 0.46
C VAL A 9 -7.53 -20.42 -0.33
N PRO A 10 -7.71 -20.41 -1.66
CA PRO A 10 -7.59 -21.62 -2.45
C PRO A 10 -6.20 -22.26 -2.28
N GLY A 11 -6.18 -23.55 -1.94
CA GLY A 11 -4.93 -24.29 -1.72
C GLY A 11 -4.40 -24.24 -0.28
N LEU A 12 -5.05 -23.52 0.64
CA LEU A 12 -4.72 -23.52 2.06
C LEU A 12 -5.84 -24.17 2.89
N PRO A 13 -5.57 -25.22 3.68
CA PRO A 13 -6.53 -25.76 4.64
C PRO A 13 -6.91 -24.72 5.70
N ASP A 14 -8.16 -24.73 6.16
CA ASP A 14 -8.67 -23.81 7.20
C ASP A 14 -7.80 -23.78 8.47
N ALA A 15 -7.22 -24.93 8.86
CA ALA A 15 -6.31 -25.01 9.99
C ALA A 15 -5.03 -24.17 9.79
N GLN A 16 -4.46 -24.15 8.58
CA GLN A 16 -3.29 -23.33 8.27
C GLN A 16 -3.65 -21.84 8.21
N VAL A 17 -4.87 -21.51 7.77
CA VAL A 17 -5.36 -20.13 7.83
C VAL A 17 -5.48 -19.66 9.27
N ALA A 18 -6.00 -20.50 10.17
CA ALA A 18 -6.09 -20.19 11.59
C ALA A 18 -4.71 -19.98 12.23
N ASP A 19 -3.72 -20.81 11.89
CA ASP A 19 -2.35 -20.66 12.36
C ASP A 19 -1.73 -19.32 11.91
N LEU A 20 -1.95 -18.93 10.65
CA LEU A 20 -1.48 -17.64 10.11
C LEU A 20 -2.14 -16.44 10.78
N ILE A 21 -3.45 -16.53 11.06
CA ILE A 21 -4.18 -15.48 11.79
C ILE A 21 -3.59 -15.35 13.20
N GLN A 22 -3.38 -16.46 13.89
CA GLN A 22 -2.83 -16.46 15.24
C GLN A 22 -1.40 -15.90 15.27
N GLU A 23 -0.56 -16.25 14.30
CA GLU A 23 0.78 -15.69 14.15
C GLU A 23 0.74 -14.17 13.92
N ALA A 24 -0.15 -13.70 13.05
CA ALA A 24 -0.32 -12.28 12.77
C ALA A 24 -0.83 -11.50 14.00
N GLU A 25 -1.80 -12.06 14.73
CA GLU A 25 -2.37 -11.44 15.94
C GLU A 25 -1.40 -11.44 17.12
N ALA A 26 -0.59 -12.50 17.27
CA ALA A 26 0.46 -12.57 18.29
C ALA A 26 1.55 -11.50 18.05
N GLY A 27 1.72 -11.10 16.79
CA GLY A 27 2.75 -10.16 16.38
C GLY A 27 4.15 -10.76 16.48
N HIS A 28 5.12 -10.08 15.86
CA HIS A 28 6.52 -10.46 15.97
C HIS A 28 7.19 -9.67 17.09
N ASP A 29 7.92 -10.37 17.97
CA ASP A 29 8.83 -9.72 18.90
C ASP A 29 10.02 -9.14 18.12
N LEU A 30 10.01 -7.82 17.96
CA LEU A 30 11.05 -7.09 17.23
C LEU A 30 12.21 -6.66 18.14
N THR A 31 12.17 -6.93 19.45
CA THR A 31 13.15 -6.40 20.42
C THR A 31 14.58 -6.87 20.17
N THR A 32 14.76 -8.04 19.55
CA THR A 32 16.07 -8.62 19.22
C THR A 32 16.43 -8.47 17.73
N ARG A 33 15.51 -7.93 16.91
CA ARG A 33 15.69 -7.83 15.47
C ARG A 33 16.60 -6.64 15.17
N ARG A 34 17.73 -6.88 14.48
CA ARG A 34 18.56 -5.79 13.97
C ARG A 34 17.77 -5.00 12.93
N ALA A 35 17.72 -3.69 13.09
CA ALA A 35 17.24 -2.80 12.04
C ALA A 35 18.18 -2.92 10.85
N GLU A 36 17.73 -3.58 9.78
CA GLU A 36 18.44 -3.60 8.51
C GLU A 36 18.02 -2.37 7.71
N PRO A 37 18.96 -1.67 7.05
CA PRO A 37 18.62 -0.59 6.16
C PRO A 37 17.72 -1.15 5.05
N ASN A 38 16.62 -0.45 4.77
CA ASN A 38 15.71 -0.84 3.70
C ASN A 38 16.53 -0.95 2.39
N PRO A 39 16.55 -2.10 1.70
CA PRO A 39 17.34 -2.28 0.47
C PRO A 39 16.88 -1.36 -0.67
N HIS A 40 15.68 -0.77 -0.55
CA HIS A 40 15.15 0.25 -1.45
C HIS A 40 15.39 1.68 -0.96
N PHE A 41 16.04 1.89 0.19
CA PHE A 41 16.34 3.23 0.71
C PHE A 41 17.21 4.05 -0.26
N HIS A 42 18.01 3.39 -1.11
CA HIS A 42 18.78 4.05 -2.17
C HIS A 42 17.94 4.45 -3.39
N ARG A 43 16.73 3.89 -3.55
CA ARG A 43 15.70 4.46 -4.41
C ARG A 43 14.96 5.52 -3.62
N VAL A 44 15.68 6.58 -3.25
CA VAL A 44 15.01 7.82 -2.88
C VAL A 44 14.38 8.33 -4.16
N GLN A 45 13.15 7.90 -4.44
CA GLN A 45 12.28 8.63 -5.33
C GLN A 45 11.93 9.88 -4.53
N LEU A 46 12.82 10.86 -4.58
CA LEU A 46 12.58 12.18 -4.02
C LEU A 46 11.30 12.65 -4.69
N VAL A 47 10.27 12.90 -3.87
CA VAL A 47 9.12 13.66 -4.31
C VAL A 47 9.68 14.98 -4.82
N PRO A 48 9.51 15.31 -6.11
CA PRO A 48 9.97 16.59 -6.64
C PRO A 48 9.38 17.74 -5.81
N GLU A 49 10.18 18.77 -5.54
CA GLU A 49 9.75 19.90 -4.69
C GLU A 49 8.51 20.60 -5.26
N ASP A 50 8.33 20.55 -6.58
CA ASP A 50 7.21 21.13 -7.33
C ASP A 50 5.97 20.22 -7.41
N LEU A 51 6.05 18.97 -6.92
CA LEU A 51 4.92 18.02 -7.04
C LEU A 51 3.70 18.48 -6.25
N LEU A 52 3.90 19.06 -5.07
CA LEU A 52 2.80 19.52 -4.22
C LEU A 52 2.03 20.66 -4.90
N ASP A 53 2.74 21.62 -5.47
CA ASP A 53 2.14 22.74 -6.22
C ASP A 53 1.36 22.22 -7.43
N ALA A 54 1.92 21.26 -8.16
CA ALA A 54 1.25 20.64 -9.31
C ALA A 54 -0.03 19.88 -8.92
N ILE A 55 -0.04 19.21 -7.75
CA ILE A 55 -1.24 18.53 -7.22
C ILE A 55 -2.30 19.57 -6.85
N ASP A 56 -1.92 20.65 -6.18
CA ASP A 56 -2.86 21.70 -5.75
C ASP A 56 -3.47 22.43 -6.96
N GLU A 57 -2.66 22.76 -7.98
CA GLU A 57 -3.14 23.32 -9.23
C GLU A 57 -4.13 22.40 -9.94
N ARG A 58 -3.83 21.10 -9.97
CA ARG A 58 -4.69 20.10 -10.58
C ARG A 58 -6.01 19.95 -9.81
N ALA A 59 -5.94 19.90 -8.49
CA ALA A 59 -7.11 19.83 -7.61
C ALA A 59 -8.02 21.04 -7.81
N ALA A 60 -7.44 22.24 -7.88
CA ALA A 60 -8.18 23.48 -8.16
C ALA A 60 -8.85 23.47 -9.54
N LYS A 61 -8.15 22.98 -10.57
CA LYS A 61 -8.67 22.89 -11.94
C LYS A 61 -9.83 21.90 -12.07
N ASP A 62 -9.74 20.76 -11.38
CA ASP A 62 -10.72 19.70 -11.48
C ASP A 62 -11.86 19.84 -10.45
N GLY A 63 -11.79 20.83 -9.56
CA GLY A 63 -12.78 21.05 -8.50
C GLY A 63 -12.79 19.93 -7.46
N GLN A 64 -11.64 19.30 -7.24
CA GLN A 64 -11.47 18.15 -6.36
C GLN A 64 -10.53 18.48 -5.20
N SER A 65 -10.44 17.59 -4.21
CA SER A 65 -9.42 17.70 -3.17
C SER A 65 -8.06 17.18 -3.68
N PRO A 66 -6.93 17.69 -3.18
CA PRO A 66 -5.60 17.14 -3.45
C PRO A 66 -5.50 15.62 -3.20
N ASP A 67 -6.15 15.11 -2.14
CA ASP A 67 -6.20 13.68 -1.82
C ASP A 67 -6.87 12.86 -2.93
N ALA A 68 -7.94 13.37 -3.53
CA ALA A 68 -8.64 12.69 -4.63
C ALA A 68 -7.75 12.57 -5.87
N VAL A 69 -7.01 13.64 -6.20
CA VAL A 69 -6.06 13.66 -7.32
C VAL A 69 -4.95 12.63 -7.13
N VAL A 70 -4.36 12.57 -5.93
CA VAL A 70 -3.31 11.59 -5.60
C VAL A 70 -3.87 10.15 -5.64
N ARG A 71 -5.07 9.94 -5.09
CA ARG A 71 -5.72 8.63 -5.07
C ARG A 71 -6.04 8.12 -6.49
N GLU A 72 -6.50 9.00 -7.37
CA GLU A 72 -6.74 8.66 -8.77
C GLU A 72 -5.43 8.30 -9.48
N ALA A 73 -4.38 9.11 -9.30
CA ALA A 73 -3.07 8.85 -9.90
C ALA A 73 -2.48 7.50 -9.45
N LEU A 74 -2.59 7.18 -8.15
CA LEU A 74 -2.14 5.90 -7.60
C LEU A 74 -2.97 4.73 -8.12
N SER A 75 -4.30 4.87 -8.18
CA SER A 75 -5.18 3.83 -8.71
C SER A 75 -4.83 3.51 -10.17
N ASN A 76 -4.67 4.54 -11.01
CA ASN A 76 -4.30 4.38 -12.41
C ASN A 76 -2.93 3.72 -12.59
N TYR A 77 -1.94 4.08 -11.77
CA TYR A 77 -0.62 3.46 -11.79
C TYR A 77 -0.68 1.97 -11.42
N LEU A 78 -1.45 1.62 -10.39
CA LEU A 78 -1.60 0.24 -9.95
C LEU A 78 -2.41 -0.62 -10.93
N ASP A 79 -3.38 -0.04 -11.62
CA ASP A 79 -4.18 -0.74 -12.64
C ASP A 79 -3.40 -0.97 -13.95
N THR A 80 -2.29 -0.25 -14.17
CA THR A 80 -1.44 -0.37 -15.36
C THR A 80 -0.14 -1.14 -15.14
N ALA A 81 0.14 -1.59 -13.91
CA ALA A 81 1.32 -2.39 -13.52
C ALA A 81 1.01 -3.88 -13.45
#